data_AF-A0A7C2NMS7-F1
#
_entry.id   AF-A0A7C2NMS7-F1
#
_cell.length_a   1.000
_cell.length_b   1.000
_cell.length_c   1.000
_cell.angle_alpha   90.00
_cell.angle_beta   90.00
_cell.angle_gamma   90.00
#
_symmetry.space_group_name_H-M   'P 1'
#
loop_
_entity.id
_entity.type
_entity.pdbx_description
1 polymer ?
#
loop_
_entity_poly.entity_id
_entity_poly.type
_entity_poly.pdbx_seq_one_letter_code
_entity_poly.pdbx_strand_id
1 'polypeptide(L)'
;TIKTAPKEEKLAAVEVLPREGEHVSLGTGHRKLEALGAIFTVLLFISIAVGSIIEIIPTLSIYKYLPPASKTQPYTPLELAGRDIYVKEGCYVCHSQMVRKLPFDVLRFGQPSTIEESMYDRPFQWGSKRTGPDLARVGGKYPDMWHLRHMIDPREITPNSIMPSYPWLAHKKIDYLSLRKKLSVMKRLGVPYDYDTVANADIHAQKEAERVYEGLLSQDPSLTEVKDTEVIAVIAYLQALGKKAGAEGVSQLNK
;
A
#
# COMPACT_ATOMS: atom_id res chain seq x y z
N THR A 1 -51.99 30.79 0.27
CA THR A 1 -52.18 30.75 -1.20
C THR A 1 -53.39 29.92 -1.65
N ILE A 2 -54.02 29.09 -0.80
CA ILE A 2 -55.20 28.27 -1.18
C ILE A 2 -56.57 28.91 -0.80
N LYS A 3 -56.58 29.98 0.03
CA LYS A 3 -57.84 30.59 0.53
C LYS A 3 -58.57 31.50 -0.47
N THR A 4 -57.93 31.93 -1.56
CA THR A 4 -58.51 32.80 -2.60
C THR A 4 -58.83 32.05 -3.89
N ALA A 5 -58.69 30.72 -3.92
CA ALA A 5 -59.06 29.93 -5.08
C ALA A 5 -60.59 29.88 -5.22
N PRO A 6 -61.17 30.25 -6.38
CA PRO A 6 -62.61 30.21 -6.60
C PRO A 6 -63.11 28.76 -6.48
N LYS A 7 -64.10 28.53 -5.60
CA LYS A 7 -64.61 27.18 -5.26
C LYS A 7 -65.37 26.48 -6.40
N GLU A 8 -65.69 27.20 -7.48
CA GLU A 8 -66.60 26.75 -8.54
C GLU A 8 -65.91 26.69 -9.92
N GLU A 9 -64.58 26.69 -9.95
CA GLU A 9 -63.86 26.45 -11.20
C GLU A 9 -64.03 24.98 -11.57
N LYS A 10 -64.94 24.71 -12.51
CA LYS A 10 -65.06 23.39 -13.14
C LYS A 10 -63.71 23.10 -13.77
N LEU A 11 -62.95 22.19 -13.16
CA LEU A 11 -61.76 21.61 -13.76
C LEU A 11 -62.19 21.03 -15.11
N ALA A 12 -61.96 21.79 -16.18
CA ALA A 12 -62.07 21.26 -17.52
C ALA A 12 -60.95 20.23 -17.61
N ALA A 13 -61.30 18.97 -17.38
CA ALA A 13 -60.46 17.86 -17.79
C ALA A 13 -60.40 17.97 -19.32
N VAL A 14 -59.38 18.69 -19.80
CA VAL A 14 -59.02 18.66 -21.20
C VAL A 14 -58.52 17.24 -21.41
N GLU A 15 -59.38 16.41 -22.00
CA GLU A 15 -59.00 15.10 -22.47
C GLU A 15 -58.00 15.35 -23.60
N VAL A 16 -56.72 15.31 -23.25
CA VAL A 16 -55.65 15.40 -24.23
C VAL A 16 -55.79 14.13 -25.05
N LEU A 17 -56.36 14.26 -26.25
CA LEU A 17 -56.44 13.17 -27.20
C LEU A 17 -55.05 12.54 -27.28
N PRO A 18 -54.91 11.20 -27.13
CA PRO A 18 -53.63 10.55 -27.34
C PRO A 18 -53.14 11.02 -28.70
N ARG A 19 -51.94 11.59 -28.75
CA ARG A 19 -51.39 12.17 -29.98
C ARG A 19 -51.17 11.04 -30.97
N GLU A 20 -52.20 10.72 -31.75
CA GLU A 20 -52.14 9.71 -32.80
C GLU A 20 -51.20 10.19 -33.89
N GLY A 21 -50.12 9.43 -34.09
CA GLY A 21 -49.23 9.62 -35.23
C GLY A 21 -47.90 10.32 -34.97
N GLU A 22 -47.56 10.70 -33.72
CA GLU A 22 -46.15 10.99 -33.43
C GLU A 22 -45.43 9.67 -33.14
N HIS A 23 -45.13 8.93 -34.21
CA HIS A 23 -43.99 8.02 -34.17
C HIS A 23 -42.80 8.88 -33.78
N VAL A 24 -42.45 8.91 -32.50
CA VAL A 24 -41.15 9.41 -32.06
C VAL A 24 -40.17 8.50 -32.78
N SER A 25 -39.71 8.96 -33.94
CA SER A 25 -38.64 8.32 -34.69
C SER A 25 -37.48 8.31 -33.72
N LEU A 26 -37.25 7.16 -33.07
CA LEU A 26 -36.00 6.87 -32.42
C LEU A 26 -34.97 7.14 -33.51
N GLY A 27 -34.31 8.29 -33.42
CA GLY A 27 -33.49 8.85 -34.48
C GLY A 27 -32.36 7.93 -34.92
N THR A 28 -31.30 8.49 -35.49
CA THR A 28 -30.19 7.68 -35.97
C THR A 28 -29.51 6.87 -34.84
N GLY A 29 -29.04 5.67 -35.22
CA GLY A 29 -28.18 4.72 -34.49
C GLY A 29 -28.21 4.73 -32.96
N HIS A 30 -27.51 5.69 -32.35
CA HIS A 30 -27.29 5.77 -30.91
C HIS A 30 -28.59 5.92 -30.10
N ARG A 31 -29.56 6.71 -30.58
CA ARG A 31 -30.83 6.94 -29.86
C ARG A 31 -31.70 5.68 -29.76
N LYS A 32 -31.56 4.74 -30.70
CA LYS A 32 -32.21 3.42 -30.64
C LYS A 32 -31.57 2.52 -29.60
N LEU A 33 -30.24 2.57 -29.45
CA LEU A 33 -29.51 1.79 -28.45
C LEU A 33 -29.77 2.33 -27.03
N GLU A 34 -29.82 3.64 -26.86
CA GLU A 34 -30.14 4.29 -25.58
C GLU A 34 -31.56 3.96 -25.09
N ALA A 35 -32.51 3.75 -26.00
CA ALA A 35 -33.86 3.33 -25.67
C ALA A 35 -33.98 1.85 -25.29
N LEU A 36 -32.99 1.02 -25.65
CA LEU A 36 -32.95 -0.41 -25.37
C LEU A 36 -32.10 -0.69 -24.12
N GLY A 37 -32.64 -0.33 -22.95
CA GLY A 37 -31.90 -0.38 -21.68
C GLY A 37 -31.17 -1.70 -21.42
N ALA A 38 -31.81 -2.85 -21.66
CA ALA A 38 -31.19 -4.16 -21.46
C ALA A 38 -29.97 -4.38 -22.37
N ILE A 39 -30.09 -4.05 -23.66
CA ILE A 39 -28.99 -4.19 -24.64
C ILE A 39 -27.87 -3.22 -24.30
N PHE A 40 -28.20 -1.98 -23.93
CA PHE A 40 -27.21 -0.99 -23.53
C PHE A 40 -26.42 -1.43 -22.28
N THR A 41 -27.10 -2.00 -21.27
CA THR A 41 -26.42 -2.55 -20.08
C THR A 41 -25.46 -3.69 -20.43
N VAL A 42 -25.85 -4.61 -21.31
CA VAL A 42 -24.98 -5.70 -21.76
C VAL A 42 -23.76 -5.15 -22.50
N LEU A 43 -23.95 -4.20 -23.42
CA LEU A 43 -22.85 -3.57 -24.16
C LEU A 43 -21.89 -2.81 -23.22
N LEU A 44 -22.42 -2.10 -22.23
CA LEU A 44 -21.62 -1.42 -21.21
C LEU A 44 -20.80 -2.41 -20.39
N PHE A 45 -21.42 -3.50 -19.93
CA PHE A 45 -20.74 -4.56 -19.18
C PHE A 45 -19.59 -5.16 -20.00
N ILE A 46 -19.84 -5.49 -21.28
CA ILE A 46 -18.79 -6.01 -22.18
C ILE A 46 -17.65 -4.99 -22.32
N SER A 47 -17.97 -3.71 -22.50
CA SER A 47 -16.97 -2.65 -22.64
C SER A 47 -16.07 -2.54 -21.40
N ILE A 48 -16.65 -2.54 -20.20
CA ILE A 48 -15.90 -2.51 -18.93
C ILE A 48 -15.07 -3.78 -18.74
N ALA A 49 -15.65 -4.95 -19.07
CA ALA A 49 -14.98 -6.23 -18.94
C ALA A 49 -13.75 -6.33 -19.84
N VAL A 50 -13.85 -5.88 -21.09
CA VAL A 50 -12.72 -5.88 -22.03
C VAL A 50 -11.58 -5.00 -21.53
N GLY A 51 -11.87 -3.76 -21.09
CA GLY A 51 -10.85 -2.88 -20.52
C GLY A 51 -10.18 -3.49 -19.28
N SER A 52 -10.99 -4.04 -18.37
CA SER A 52 -10.50 -4.70 -17.15
C SER A 52 -9.59 -5.89 -17.46
N ILE A 53 -9.96 -6.74 -18.43
CA ILE A 53 -9.18 -7.91 -18.84
C ILE A 53 -7.83 -7.48 -19.43
N ILE A 54 -7.82 -6.48 -20.31
CA ILE A 54 -6.61 -5.99 -20.99
C ILE A 54 -5.64 -5.34 -20.00
N GLU A 55 -6.14 -4.62 -19.00
CA GLU A 55 -5.28 -3.94 -18.03
C GLU A 55 -4.84 -4.84 -16.87
N ILE A 56 -5.77 -5.59 -16.25
CA ILE A 56 -5.53 -6.31 -15.00
C ILE A 56 -4.73 -7.60 -15.24
N ILE A 57 -5.09 -8.41 -16.25
CA ILE A 57 -4.48 -9.74 -16.43
C ILE A 57 -2.98 -9.67 -16.70
N PRO A 58 -2.48 -8.82 -17.63
CA PRO A 58 -1.04 -8.69 -17.86
C PRO A 58 -0.32 -8.17 -16.61
N THR A 59 -0.91 -7.22 -15.89
CA THR A 59 -0.35 -6.62 -14.68
C THR A 59 -0.15 -7.66 -13.57
N LEU A 60 -1.13 -8.53 -13.33
CA LEU A 60 -1.01 -9.61 -12.32
C LEU A 60 0.03 -10.68 -12.69
N SER A 61 0.35 -10.81 -13.98
CA SER A 61 1.27 -11.83 -14.47
C SER A 61 2.70 -11.31 -14.68
N ILE A 62 2.93 -10.00 -14.56
CA ILE A 62 4.20 -9.36 -14.93
C ILE A 62 5.41 -9.95 -14.18
N TYR A 63 5.22 -10.34 -12.91
CA TYR A 63 6.29 -10.91 -12.07
C TYR A 63 6.76 -12.29 -12.53
N LYS A 64 5.95 -13.02 -13.31
CA LYS A 64 6.33 -14.34 -13.85
C LYS A 64 7.41 -14.24 -14.93
N TYR A 65 7.50 -13.08 -15.58
CA TYR A 65 8.46 -12.82 -16.65
C TYR A 65 9.78 -12.22 -16.14
N LEU A 66 9.92 -12.02 -14.82
CA LEU A 66 11.16 -11.50 -14.24
C LEU A 66 12.25 -12.58 -14.21
N PRO A 67 13.48 -12.26 -14.67
CA PRO A 67 14.63 -13.14 -14.53
C PRO A 67 14.84 -13.54 -13.05
N PRO A 68 15.20 -14.79 -12.74
CA PRO A 68 15.45 -15.20 -11.36
C PRO A 68 16.48 -14.34 -10.63
N ALA A 69 17.52 -13.87 -11.34
CA ALA A 69 18.58 -13.04 -10.78
C ALA A 69 18.12 -11.65 -10.29
N SER A 70 17.02 -11.12 -10.83
CA SER A 70 16.47 -9.82 -10.42
C SER A 70 15.43 -9.95 -9.30
N LYS A 71 15.07 -11.16 -8.86
CA LYS A 71 14.06 -11.33 -7.82
C LYS A 71 14.58 -10.81 -6.49
N THR A 72 13.75 -10.01 -5.82
CA THR A 72 14.01 -9.54 -4.46
C THR A 72 13.92 -10.71 -3.47
N GLN A 73 14.56 -10.56 -2.32
CA GLN A 73 14.36 -11.47 -1.19
C GLN A 73 13.03 -11.17 -0.46
N PRO A 74 12.29 -12.19 0.03
CA PRO A 74 11.14 -11.96 0.89
C PRO A 74 11.50 -11.21 2.18
N TYR A 75 10.51 -10.53 2.76
CA TYR A 75 10.67 -9.93 4.09
C TYR A 75 10.91 -11.01 5.15
N THR A 76 11.78 -10.74 6.11
CA THR A 76 11.89 -11.56 7.31
C THR A 76 10.60 -11.50 8.14
N PRO A 77 10.38 -12.41 9.09
CA PRO A 77 9.20 -12.36 9.96
C PRO A 77 9.05 -11.02 10.72
N LEU A 78 10.16 -10.43 11.18
CA LEU A 78 10.12 -9.14 11.88
C LEU A 78 9.84 -7.97 10.92
N GLU A 79 10.48 -7.96 9.74
CA GLU A 79 10.22 -6.96 8.70
C GLU A 79 8.75 -6.99 8.25
N LEU A 80 8.16 -8.18 8.11
CA LEU A 80 6.74 -8.31 7.79
C LEU A 80 5.85 -7.75 8.91
N ALA A 81 6.19 -7.99 10.17
CA ALA A 81 5.50 -7.39 11.31
C ALA A 81 5.57 -5.85 11.28
N GLY A 82 6.76 -5.31 11.01
CA GLY A 82 7.01 -3.88 10.89
C GLY A 82 6.23 -3.24 9.75
N ARG A 83 6.15 -3.93 8.62
CA ARG A 83 5.33 -3.53 7.48
C ARG A 83 3.85 -3.48 7.83
N ASP A 84 3.33 -4.46 8.55
CA ASP A 84 1.94 -4.45 8.99
C ASP A 84 1.66 -3.28 9.94
N ILE A 85 2.61 -2.93 10.81
CA ILE A 85 2.52 -1.75 11.67
C ILE A 85 2.58 -0.47 10.84
N TYR A 86 3.47 -0.38 9.84
CA TYR A 86 3.53 0.75 8.90
C TYR A 86 2.18 0.99 8.20
N VAL A 87 1.48 -0.09 7.82
CA VAL A 87 0.13 -0.01 7.25
C VAL A 87 -0.90 0.38 8.31
N LYS A 88 -0.85 -0.23 9.51
CA LYS A 88 -1.74 0.05 10.65
C LYS A 88 -1.72 1.52 11.04
N GLU A 89 -0.53 2.13 11.07
CA GLU A 89 -0.29 3.51 11.46
C GLU A 89 -0.52 4.53 10.32
N GLY A 90 -0.87 4.05 9.11
CA GLY A 90 -1.23 4.92 7.99
C GLY A 90 -0.06 5.68 7.38
N CYS A 91 1.19 5.22 7.57
CA CYS A 91 2.39 5.90 7.08
C CYS A 91 2.35 6.16 5.56
N TYR A 92 1.70 5.26 4.80
CA TYR A 92 1.49 5.38 3.35
C TYR A 92 0.68 6.61 2.92
N VAL A 93 -0.07 7.25 3.83
CA VAL A 93 -0.83 8.48 3.53
C VAL A 93 0.11 9.67 3.31
N CYS A 94 1.29 9.64 3.95
CA CYS A 94 2.27 10.71 3.89
C CYS A 94 3.51 10.34 3.08
N HIS A 95 3.88 9.05 3.06
CA HIS A 95 5.12 8.56 2.48
C HIS A 95 4.86 7.60 1.32
N SER A 96 5.46 7.88 0.18
CA SER A 96 5.50 6.95 -0.94
C SER A 96 6.68 5.99 -0.85
N GLN A 97 6.51 4.81 -1.44
CA GLN A 97 7.61 3.89 -1.70
C GLN A 97 7.69 3.60 -3.21
N MET A 98 7.92 4.65 -4.00
CA MET A 98 8.09 4.53 -5.44
C MET A 98 8.89 5.71 -6.01
N VAL A 99 10.19 5.52 -6.19
CA VAL A 99 11.05 6.53 -6.82
C VAL A 99 10.82 6.54 -8.33
N ARG A 100 10.43 7.68 -8.88
CA ARG A 100 10.16 7.83 -10.31
C ARG A 100 11.47 7.97 -11.09
N LYS A 101 11.43 7.66 -12.39
CA LYS A 101 12.55 7.81 -13.34
C LYS A 101 12.82 9.27 -13.75
N LEU A 102 12.57 10.23 -12.86
CA LEU A 102 12.82 11.65 -13.10
C LEU A 102 14.18 12.03 -12.50
N PRO A 103 15.03 12.81 -13.19
CA PRO A 103 16.38 13.12 -12.70
C PRO A 103 16.39 13.69 -11.26
N PHE A 104 15.45 14.57 -10.93
CA PHE A 104 15.37 15.18 -9.60
C PHE A 104 14.91 14.19 -8.51
N ASP A 105 14.04 13.23 -8.83
CA ASP A 105 13.65 12.16 -7.89
C ASP A 105 14.86 11.26 -7.63
N VAL A 106 15.63 10.95 -8.69
CA VAL A 106 16.82 10.11 -8.59
C VAL A 106 17.93 10.76 -7.76
N LEU A 107 18.20 12.05 -7.98
CA LEU A 107 19.18 12.80 -7.19
C LEU A 107 18.79 12.89 -5.71
N ARG A 108 17.48 12.94 -5.41
CA ARG A 108 16.98 13.10 -4.03
C ARG A 108 16.86 11.78 -3.26
N PHE A 109 16.37 10.74 -3.91
CA PHE A 109 15.98 9.48 -3.27
C PHE A 109 16.86 8.30 -3.66
N GLY A 110 17.60 8.37 -4.77
CA GLY A 110 18.43 7.28 -5.28
C GLY A 110 17.82 6.59 -6.50
N GLN A 111 18.24 5.36 -6.76
CA GLN A 111 17.84 4.66 -7.99
C GLN A 111 16.32 4.52 -8.12
N PRO A 112 15.75 4.66 -9.34
CA PRO A 112 14.32 4.47 -9.57
C PRO A 112 13.82 3.13 -9.05
N SER A 113 12.59 3.10 -8.57
CA SER A 113 11.94 1.86 -8.15
C SER A 113 11.70 0.95 -9.33
N THR A 114 11.94 -0.33 -9.11
CA THR A 114 11.73 -1.38 -10.10
C THR A 114 10.59 -2.30 -9.65
N ILE A 115 10.04 -3.06 -10.59
CA ILE A 115 8.83 -3.83 -10.33
C ILE A 115 9.10 -5.02 -9.40
N GLU A 116 10.30 -5.59 -9.48
CA GLU A 116 10.76 -6.68 -8.63
C GLU A 116 10.74 -6.35 -7.14
N GLU A 117 10.95 -5.09 -6.77
CA GLU A 117 11.05 -4.68 -5.36
C GLU A 117 9.73 -4.82 -4.63
N SER A 118 8.61 -4.59 -5.32
CA SER A 118 7.26 -4.70 -4.76
C SER A 118 6.56 -6.02 -5.08
N MET A 119 7.25 -7.02 -5.64
CA MET A 119 6.61 -8.29 -6.04
C MET A 119 6.01 -9.07 -4.85
N TYR A 120 6.54 -8.87 -3.65
CA TYR A 120 6.06 -9.51 -2.44
C TYR A 120 5.11 -8.65 -1.61
N ASP A 121 4.92 -7.38 -1.97
CA ASP A 121 4.06 -6.47 -1.21
C ASP A 121 2.58 -6.80 -1.40
N ARG A 122 1.92 -7.16 -0.31
CA ARG A 122 0.47 -7.41 -0.26
C ARG A 122 -0.13 -6.65 0.93
N PRO A 123 -0.90 -5.58 0.72
CA PRO A 123 -1.06 -4.82 -0.54
C PRO A 123 0.16 -3.95 -0.86
N PHE A 124 0.38 -3.57 -2.13
CA PHE A 124 1.49 -2.69 -2.53
C PHE A 124 1.57 -1.40 -1.70
N GLN A 125 2.79 -0.86 -1.48
CA GLN A 125 3.03 0.35 -0.67
C GLN A 125 3.46 1.57 -1.50
N TRP A 126 3.14 1.55 -2.80
CA TRP A 126 3.35 2.72 -3.66
C TRP A 126 2.44 3.85 -3.16
N GLY A 127 3.03 5.00 -2.89
CA GLY A 127 2.28 6.14 -2.36
C GLY A 127 1.54 6.89 -3.47
N SER A 128 0.40 7.47 -3.12
CA SER A 128 -0.34 8.41 -3.97
C SER A 128 -0.05 9.88 -3.62
N LYS A 129 0.60 10.12 -2.47
CA LYS A 129 0.91 11.45 -1.95
C LYS A 129 2.29 11.45 -1.28
N ARG A 130 2.95 12.62 -1.29
CA ARG A 130 4.20 12.90 -0.58
C ARG A 130 4.03 14.13 0.31
N THR A 131 3.58 13.91 1.54
CA THR A 131 3.67 14.92 2.61
C THR A 131 5.04 14.83 3.27
N GLY A 132 5.52 13.60 3.48
CA GLY A 132 6.92 13.31 3.82
C GLY A 132 7.74 12.84 2.61
N PRO A 133 9.05 12.61 2.79
CA PRO A 133 9.94 12.07 1.76
C PRO A 133 9.54 10.65 1.29
N ASP A 134 9.97 10.25 0.09
CA ASP A 134 9.85 8.86 -0.36
C ASP A 134 10.79 7.95 0.47
N LEU A 135 10.29 6.75 0.82
CA LEU A 135 10.97 5.80 1.70
C LEU A 135 11.53 4.57 0.98
N ALA A 136 11.36 4.41 -0.34
CA ALA A 136 11.76 3.20 -1.05
C ALA A 136 13.27 2.89 -0.99
N ARG A 137 14.09 3.86 -0.55
CA ARG A 137 15.55 3.79 -0.45
C ARG A 137 16.05 4.27 0.91
N VAL A 138 15.23 4.19 1.96
CA VAL A 138 15.63 4.65 3.30
C VAL A 138 16.55 3.67 4.01
N GLY A 139 16.60 2.40 3.58
CA GLY A 139 17.42 1.37 4.19
C GLY A 139 18.90 1.76 4.27
N GLY A 140 19.46 1.74 5.47
CA GLY A 140 20.83 2.13 5.77
C GLY A 140 21.15 3.63 5.63
N LYS A 141 20.17 4.48 5.34
CA LYS A 141 20.39 5.94 5.22
C LYS A 141 20.49 6.62 6.58
N TYR A 142 19.76 6.12 7.57
CA TYR A 142 19.75 6.60 8.94
C TYR A 142 19.99 5.45 9.92
N PRO A 143 20.66 5.68 11.07
CA PRO A 143 20.86 4.64 12.07
C PRO A 143 19.54 4.31 12.79
N ASP A 144 19.46 3.12 13.39
CA ASP A 144 18.26 2.66 14.10
C ASP A 144 17.83 3.63 15.21
N MET A 145 18.79 4.24 15.91
CA MET A 145 18.53 5.26 16.93
C MET A 145 17.85 6.50 16.37
N TRP A 146 18.22 6.92 15.16
CA TRP A 146 17.56 8.03 14.47
C TRP A 146 16.11 7.68 14.18
N HIS A 147 15.84 6.46 13.70
CA HIS A 147 14.48 6.01 13.46
C HIS A 147 13.65 5.94 14.75
N LEU A 148 14.21 5.42 15.84
CA LEU A 148 13.54 5.37 17.15
C LEU A 148 13.14 6.77 17.61
N ARG A 149 14.10 7.70 17.69
CA ARG A 149 13.83 9.08 18.14
C ARG A 149 12.88 9.81 17.21
N HIS A 150 13.05 9.65 15.90
CA HIS A 150 12.17 10.26 14.91
C HIS A 150 10.73 9.74 15.01
N MET A 151 10.51 8.46 15.37
CA MET A 151 9.16 7.93 15.60
C MET A 151 8.54 8.47 16.90
N ILE A 152 9.33 8.63 17.97
CA ILE A 152 8.84 9.16 19.25
C ILE A 152 8.51 10.66 19.11
N ASP A 153 9.48 11.46 18.67
CA ASP A 153 9.30 12.87 18.37
C ASP A 153 10.06 13.27 17.09
N PRO A 154 9.35 13.34 15.94
CA PRO A 154 9.94 13.78 14.70
C PRO A 154 10.58 15.17 14.77
N ARG A 155 10.10 16.06 15.66
CA ARG A 155 10.57 17.44 15.77
C ARG A 155 11.88 17.57 16.54
N GLU A 156 12.23 16.59 17.39
CA GLU A 156 13.54 16.53 18.05
C GLU A 156 14.65 16.36 17.02
N ILE A 157 14.39 15.55 15.99
CA ILE A 157 15.38 15.16 14.98
C ILE A 157 15.31 16.04 13.74
N THR A 158 14.11 16.46 13.35
CA THR A 158 13.89 17.32 12.18
C THR A 158 13.03 18.50 12.60
N PRO A 159 13.65 19.67 12.84
CA PRO A 159 12.91 20.87 13.20
C PRO A 159 11.82 21.18 12.18
N ASN A 160 10.64 21.56 12.66
CA ASN A 160 9.45 21.82 11.84
C ASN A 160 8.91 20.60 11.07
N SER A 161 9.23 19.37 11.50
CA SER A 161 8.57 18.19 10.97
C SER A 161 7.05 18.24 11.22
N ILE A 162 6.27 18.02 10.18
CA ILE A 162 4.80 17.89 10.23
C ILE A 162 4.36 16.44 10.44
N MET A 163 5.31 15.50 10.59
CA MET A 163 5.00 14.11 10.90
C MET A 163 4.40 14.01 12.32
N PRO A 164 3.30 13.25 12.49
CA PRO A 164 2.78 12.93 13.82
C PRO A 164 3.80 12.18 14.67
N SER A 165 3.71 12.34 15.99
CA SER A 165 4.46 11.52 16.94
C SER A 165 3.80 10.16 17.14
N TYR A 166 4.61 9.10 17.21
CA TYR A 166 4.20 7.71 17.43
C TYR A 166 4.84 7.09 18.68
N PRO A 167 4.82 7.75 19.87
CA PRO A 167 5.51 7.28 21.07
C PRO A 167 4.97 5.93 21.56
N TRP A 168 3.72 5.59 21.27
CA TRP A 168 3.12 4.30 21.65
C TRP A 168 3.83 3.11 21.01
N LEU A 169 4.51 3.27 19.87
CA LEU A 169 5.27 2.20 19.24
C LEU A 169 6.45 1.74 20.10
N ALA A 170 6.98 2.62 20.96
CA ALA A 170 8.06 2.30 21.89
C ALA A 170 7.58 1.57 23.16
N HIS A 171 6.25 1.39 23.33
CA HIS A 171 5.67 0.74 24.52
C HIS A 171 4.81 -0.49 24.16
N LYS A 172 4.15 -0.49 22.99
CA LYS A 172 3.36 -1.63 22.52
C LYS A 172 4.26 -2.79 22.12
N LYS A 173 3.92 -4.01 22.55
CA LYS A 173 4.68 -5.22 22.23
C LYS A 173 4.29 -5.83 20.89
N ILE A 174 5.24 -6.49 20.23
CA ILE A 174 5.00 -7.22 18.98
C ILE A 174 4.25 -8.52 19.27
N ASP A 175 3.20 -8.82 18.50
CA ASP A 175 2.54 -10.12 18.53
C ASP A 175 3.27 -11.15 17.64
N TYR A 176 4.32 -11.75 18.21
CA TYR A 176 5.11 -12.77 17.55
C TYR A 176 4.31 -14.03 17.18
N LEU A 177 3.28 -14.39 17.96
CA LEU A 177 2.50 -15.61 17.74
C LEU A 177 1.71 -15.55 16.44
N SER A 178 1.26 -14.35 16.04
CA SER A 178 0.55 -14.15 14.78
C SER A 178 1.40 -14.39 13.53
N LEU A 179 2.74 -14.33 13.64
CA LEU A 179 3.64 -14.32 12.49
C LEU A 179 3.62 -15.64 11.71
N ARG A 180 3.52 -16.79 12.39
CA ARG A 180 3.43 -18.11 11.71
C ARG A 180 2.24 -18.16 10.75
N LYS A 181 1.08 -17.67 11.20
CA LYS A 181 -0.14 -17.60 10.38
C LYS A 181 0.04 -16.63 9.21
N LYS A 182 0.62 -15.45 9.45
CA LYS A 182 0.85 -14.45 8.41
C LYS A 182 1.80 -14.95 7.33
N LEU A 183 2.93 -15.56 7.70
CA LEU A 183 3.87 -16.13 6.74
C LEU A 183 3.27 -17.31 5.96
N SER A 184 2.46 -18.15 6.62
CA SER A 184 1.71 -19.21 5.93
C SER A 184 0.78 -18.65 4.84
N VAL A 185 0.06 -17.57 5.14
CA VAL A 185 -0.78 -16.87 4.15
C VAL A 185 0.06 -16.27 3.03
N MET A 186 1.16 -15.59 3.35
CA MET A 186 2.05 -15.02 2.32
C MET A 186 2.66 -16.10 1.42
N LYS A 187 3.03 -17.26 1.98
CA LYS A 187 3.48 -18.42 1.23
C LYS A 187 2.40 -18.92 0.27
N ARG A 188 1.15 -19.04 0.75
CA ARG A 188 0.00 -19.42 -0.10
C ARG A 188 -0.26 -18.42 -1.22
N LEU A 189 0.05 -17.13 -1.01
CA LEU A 189 -0.06 -16.07 -2.01
C LEU A 189 1.14 -16.00 -2.97
N GLY A 190 2.08 -16.94 -2.88
CA GLY A 190 3.18 -17.11 -3.82
C GLY A 190 4.52 -16.53 -3.38
N VAL A 191 4.67 -16.09 -2.13
CA VAL A 191 5.97 -15.69 -1.57
C VAL A 191 6.80 -16.95 -1.26
N PRO A 192 8.07 -17.05 -1.72
CA PRO A 192 8.86 -18.27 -1.59
C PRO A 192 9.49 -18.42 -0.19
N TYR A 193 8.66 -18.52 0.86
CA TYR A 193 9.14 -18.85 2.20
C TYR A 193 9.45 -20.34 2.33
N ASP A 194 10.54 -20.68 3.03
CA ASP A 194 10.81 -22.05 3.42
C ASP A 194 9.84 -22.52 4.53
N TYR A 195 9.60 -23.83 4.63
CA TYR A 195 8.72 -24.39 5.67
C TYR A 195 9.27 -24.18 7.08
N ASP A 196 10.59 -24.23 7.27
CA ASP A 196 11.23 -23.98 8.55
C ASP A 196 11.01 -22.52 8.98
N THR A 197 11.21 -21.57 8.05
CA THR A 197 10.97 -20.15 8.32
C THR A 197 9.52 -19.86 8.73
N VAL A 198 8.55 -20.56 8.14
CA VAL A 198 7.13 -20.41 8.52
C VAL A 198 6.86 -21.03 9.89
N ALA A 199 7.43 -22.20 10.17
CA ALA A 199 7.23 -22.91 11.43
C ALA A 199 7.86 -22.16 12.62
N ASN A 200 9.03 -21.56 12.42
CA ASN A 200 9.84 -20.87 13.43
C ASN A 200 9.78 -19.34 13.30
N ALA A 201 8.73 -18.80 12.67
CA ALA A 201 8.64 -17.36 12.34
C ALA A 201 8.78 -16.45 13.57
N ASP A 202 8.20 -16.85 14.70
CA ASP A 202 8.30 -16.18 15.99
C ASP A 202 9.74 -16.17 16.53
N ILE A 203 10.44 -17.32 16.46
CA ILE A 203 11.83 -17.45 16.93
C ILE A 203 12.76 -16.59 16.07
N HIS A 204 12.60 -16.63 14.75
CA HIS A 204 13.37 -15.79 13.83
C HIS A 204 13.12 -14.30 14.08
N ALA A 205 11.85 -13.91 14.30
CA ALA A 205 11.51 -12.53 14.60
C ALA A 205 12.12 -12.05 15.92
N GLN A 206 12.04 -12.85 16.98
CA GLN A 206 12.61 -12.53 18.29
C GLN A 206 14.13 -12.36 18.22
N LYS A 207 14.83 -13.27 17.54
CA LYS A 207 16.28 -13.20 17.35
C LYS A 207 16.70 -11.95 16.56
N GLU A 208 15.92 -11.58 15.56
CA GLU A 208 16.16 -10.36 14.79
C GLU A 208 15.87 -9.10 15.62
N ALA A 209 14.79 -9.11 16.40
CA ALA A 209 14.41 -8.00 17.27
C ALA A 209 15.45 -7.77 18.37
N GLU A 210 16.01 -8.85 18.92
CA GLU A 210 17.10 -8.80 19.89
C GLU A 210 18.34 -8.13 19.30
N ARG A 211 18.72 -8.45 18.06
CA ARG A 211 19.85 -7.80 17.38
C ARG A 211 19.65 -6.29 17.22
N VAL A 212 18.45 -5.86 16.78
CA VAL A 212 18.14 -4.43 16.63
C VAL A 212 18.14 -3.75 17.99
N TYR A 213 17.58 -4.40 19.01
CA TYR A 213 17.56 -3.91 20.38
C TYR A 213 18.96 -3.76 20.99
N GLU A 214 19.85 -4.74 20.81
CA GLU A 214 21.25 -4.65 21.24
C GLU A 214 21.97 -3.48 20.55
N GLY A 215 21.71 -3.27 19.26
CA GLY A 215 22.22 -2.12 18.51
C GLY A 215 21.78 -0.78 19.10
N LEU A 216 20.53 -0.67 19.56
CA LEU A 216 20.00 0.52 20.24
C LEU A 216 20.60 0.69 21.64
N LEU A 217 20.66 -0.36 22.44
CA LEU A 217 21.24 -0.33 23.80
C LEU A 217 22.71 0.07 23.81
N SER A 218 23.47 -0.35 22.79
CA SER A 218 24.89 0.02 22.67
C SER A 218 25.10 1.53 22.52
N GLN A 219 24.10 2.25 22.01
CA GLN A 219 24.11 3.69 21.83
C GLN A 219 23.49 4.43 23.01
N ASP A 220 22.43 3.87 23.61
CA ASP A 220 21.77 4.43 24.79
C ASP A 220 21.33 3.31 25.76
N PRO A 221 22.07 3.09 26.86
CA PRO A 221 21.75 2.05 27.85
C PRO A 221 20.42 2.28 28.60
N SER A 222 19.82 3.46 28.51
CA SER A 222 18.56 3.76 29.22
C SER A 222 17.32 3.16 28.56
N LEU A 223 17.42 2.68 27.31
CA LEU A 223 16.29 2.21 26.48
C LEU A 223 15.78 0.80 26.81
N THR A 224 15.84 0.38 28.07
CA THR A 224 15.49 -0.99 28.49
C THR A 224 14.04 -1.37 28.21
N GLU A 225 13.14 -0.38 28.18
CA GLU A 225 11.70 -0.59 27.95
C GLU A 225 11.33 -0.91 26.50
N VAL A 226 12.21 -0.56 25.54
CA VAL A 226 11.98 -0.69 24.09
C VAL A 226 12.09 -2.15 23.62
N LYS A 227 12.59 -3.07 24.44
CA LYS A 227 12.71 -4.49 24.09
C LYS A 227 11.37 -5.09 23.61
N ASP A 228 11.39 -5.80 22.48
CA ASP A 228 10.21 -6.47 21.90
C ASP A 228 9.02 -5.54 21.57
N THR A 229 9.28 -4.27 21.29
CA THR A 229 8.23 -3.28 20.99
C THR A 229 8.00 -3.08 19.49
N GLU A 230 6.82 -2.59 19.12
CA GLU A 230 6.41 -2.37 17.73
C GLU A 230 7.39 -1.48 16.95
N VAL A 231 8.05 -0.52 17.62
CA VAL A 231 9.05 0.35 16.97
C VAL A 231 10.25 -0.43 16.44
N ILE A 232 10.68 -1.51 17.11
CA ILE A 232 11.77 -2.38 16.63
C ILE A 232 11.39 -3.03 15.30
N ALA A 233 10.15 -3.54 15.20
CA ALA A 233 9.67 -4.14 13.97
C ALA A 233 9.61 -3.10 12.84
N VAL A 234 9.09 -1.90 13.11
CA VAL A 234 9.05 -0.80 12.13
C VAL A 234 10.45 -0.41 11.67
N ILE A 235 11.42 -0.31 12.58
CA ILE A 235 12.82 -0.03 12.25
C ILE A 235 13.36 -1.11 11.32
N ALA A 236 13.19 -2.40 11.65
CA ALA A 236 13.63 -3.50 10.79
C ALA A 236 13.04 -3.41 9.38
N TYR A 237 11.73 -3.13 9.27
CA TYR A 237 11.08 -2.91 7.98
C TYR A 237 11.68 -1.74 7.20
N LEU A 238 11.86 -0.57 7.83
CA LEU A 238 12.44 0.61 7.18
C LEU A 238 13.88 0.36 6.72
N GLN A 239 14.68 -0.36 7.52
CA GLN A 239 16.05 -0.73 7.16
C GLN A 239 16.12 -1.68 5.96
N ALA A 240 15.08 -2.49 5.73
CA ALA A 240 15.00 -3.39 4.59
C ALA A 240 14.68 -2.68 3.26
N LEU A 241 14.04 -1.49 3.29
CA LEU A 241 13.57 -0.80 2.10
C LEU A 241 14.73 -0.40 1.16
N GLY A 242 14.71 -0.94 -0.06
CA GLY A 242 15.73 -0.69 -1.09
C GLY A 242 17.01 -1.51 -0.94
N LYS A 243 17.06 -2.48 0.00
CA LYS A 243 18.22 -3.37 0.22
C LYS A 243 18.01 -4.82 -0.22
N LYS A 244 16.79 -5.20 -0.56
CA LYS A 244 16.41 -6.60 -0.83
C LYS A 244 16.55 -7.02 -2.31
N ALA A 245 16.83 -6.08 -3.21
CA ALA A 245 16.91 -6.35 -4.65
C ALA A 245 18.18 -7.15 -5.04
N GLY A 246 17.99 -8.15 -5.91
CA GLY A 246 19.06 -8.99 -6.48
C GLY A 246 19.42 -10.24 -5.68
N ALA A 247 19.85 -11.30 -6.37
CA ALA A 247 20.33 -12.54 -5.76
C ALA A 247 21.61 -12.38 -4.90
N GLU A 248 22.28 -11.22 -4.98
CA GLU A 248 23.55 -10.89 -4.31
C GLU A 248 23.53 -9.55 -3.54
N GLY A 249 22.38 -9.10 -3.04
CA GLY A 249 22.24 -7.81 -2.32
C GLY A 249 23.05 -7.64 -1.01
N VAL A 250 23.97 -8.56 -0.67
CA VAL A 250 24.92 -8.46 0.45
C VAL A 250 26.37 -8.80 0.04
N SER A 251 26.65 -9.26 -1.18
CA SER A 251 28.02 -9.65 -1.58
C SER A 251 28.90 -8.48 -2.05
N GLN A 252 28.36 -7.28 -2.27
CA GLN A 252 29.08 -6.16 -2.90
C GLN A 252 29.16 -4.89 -2.02
N LEU A 253 28.86 -5.00 -0.72
CA LEU A 253 29.21 -3.97 0.27
C LEU A 253 30.58 -4.21 0.92
N ASN A 254 31.28 -5.28 0.52
CA ASN A 254 32.68 -5.57 0.88
C ASN A 254 33.51 -5.82 -0.38
N LYS A 255 33.72 -4.77 -1.18
CA LYS A 255 34.96 -4.52 -1.93
C LYS A 255 35.23 -3.03 -1.94
#